data_AF-A0A257MPZ2-F1
#
_entry.id   AF-A0A257MPZ2-F1
#
_cell.length_a   1.000
_cell.length_b   1.000
_cell.length_c   1.000
_cell.angle_alpha   90.00
_cell.angle_beta   90.00
_cell.angle_gamma   90.00
#
_symmetry.space_group_name_H-M   'P 1'
#
loop_
_entity.id
_entity.type
_entity.pdbx_description
1 polymer ?
#
loop_
_entity_poly.entity_id
_entity_poly.type
_entity_poly.pdbx_seq_one_letter_code
_entity_poly.pdbx_strand_id
1 'polypeptide(L)' 'MTEVLVNITEEMKSSYIDYAMSVIVSRALPDVRDGLKPVHRRILYAMNEQGMTHDQPYKKSARVVGDVMGKYHPPCAIL' A
#
# COMPACT_ATOMS: atom_id res chain seq x y z
N MET A 1 -33.66 9.33 12.06
CA MET A 1 -32.89 8.14 12.49
C MET A 1 -33.47 6.95 11.76
N THR A 2 -32.93 6.62 10.60
CA THR A 2 -33.26 5.37 9.90
C THR A 2 -32.31 4.31 10.44
N GLU A 3 -32.80 3.41 11.29
CA GLU A 3 -32.06 2.20 11.63
C GLU A 3 -32.01 1.32 10.39
N VAL A 4 -30.83 1.21 9.79
CA VAL A 4 -30.62 0.30 8.66
C VAL A 4 -30.54 -1.11 9.23
N LEU A 5 -31.60 -1.90 9.03
CA LEU A 5 -31.59 -3.33 9.30
C LEU A 5 -30.75 -4.02 8.22
N VAL A 6 -29.45 -4.13 8.45
CA VAL A 6 -28.56 -4.87 7.55
C VAL A 6 -28.68 -6.35 7.85
N ASN A 7 -28.91 -7.17 6.82
CA ASN A 7 -28.89 -8.62 6.97
C ASN A 7 -27.45 -9.09 7.20
N ILE A 8 -27.18 -9.62 8.40
CA ILE A 8 -25.84 -10.06 8.82
C ILE A 8 -25.19 -11.06 7.84
N THR A 9 -26.00 -11.86 7.17
CA THR A 9 -25.49 -12.88 6.23
C THR A 9 -24.95 -12.24 4.95
N GLU A 10 -25.60 -11.19 4.47
CA GLU A 10 -25.18 -10.44 3.29
C GLU A 10 -23.98 -9.54 3.61
N GLU A 11 -23.98 -8.89 4.78
CA GLU A 11 -22.89 -8.02 5.23
C GLU A 11 -21.57 -8.78 5.44
N MET A 12 -21.63 -9.96 6.06
CA MET A 12 -20.48 -10.83 6.26
C MET A 12 -19.88 -11.30 4.93
N LYS A 13 -20.72 -11.61 3.94
CA LYS A 13 -20.27 -12.03 2.62
C LYS A 13 -19.63 -10.86 1.85
N SER A 14 -20.23 -9.67 1.89
CA SER A 14 -19.66 -8.47 1.25
C SER A 14 -18.32 -8.13 1.86
N SER A 15 -18.25 -8.03 3.20
CA SER A 15 -17.03 -7.68 3.93
C SER A 15 -15.88 -8.67 3.66
N TYR A 16 -16.20 -9.96 3.57
CA TYR A 16 -15.22 -10.99 3.21
C TYR A 16 -14.69 -10.81 1.79
N ILE A 17 -15.58 -10.57 0.82
CA ILE A 17 -15.21 -10.37 -0.59
C ILE A 17 -14.41 -9.09 -0.75
N ASP A 18 -14.81 -7.99 -0.11
CA ASP A 18 -14.14 -6.70 -0.17
C ASP A 18 -12.72 -6.79 0.41
N TYR A 19 -12.56 -7.48 1.55
CA TYR A 19 -11.24 -7.72 2.12
C TYR A 19 -10.40 -8.63 1.22
N ALA A 20 -10.94 -9.77 0.77
CA ALA A 20 -10.22 -10.72 -0.08
C ALA A 20 -9.75 -10.07 -1.39
N MET A 21 -10.62 -9.31 -2.04
CA MET A 21 -10.29 -8.59 -3.27
C MET A 21 -9.21 -7.53 -3.04
N SER A 22 -9.26 -6.80 -1.91
CA SER A 22 -8.20 -5.85 -1.55
C SER A 22 -6.84 -6.53 -1.34
N VAL A 23 -6.80 -7.74 -0.75
CA VAL A 23 -5.58 -8.52 -0.52
C VAL A 23 -4.98 -8.95 -1.86
N ILE A 24 -5.81 -9.53 -2.73
CA ILE A 24 -5.36 -10.13 -3.99
C ILE A 24 -4.76 -9.06 -4.91
N VAL A 25 -5.46 -7.93 -5.07
CA VAL A 25 -5.06 -6.87 -6.02
C VAL A 25 -3.94 -6.00 -5.48
N SER A 26 -3.95 -5.67 -4.18
CA SER A 26 -3.05 -4.64 -3.65
C SER A 26 -1.85 -5.18 -2.86
N ARG A 27 -1.80 -6.49 -2.57
CA ARG A 27 -0.74 -7.08 -1.73
C ARG A 27 -0.11 -8.32 -2.34
N ALA A 28 -0.91 -9.26 -2.81
CA ALA A 28 -0.43 -10.61 -3.12
C ALA A 28 0.17 -10.75 -4.53
N LEU A 29 -0.48 -10.22 -5.56
CA LEU A 29 -0.05 -10.41 -6.95
C LEU A 29 0.79 -9.22 -7.45
N PRO A 30 2.03 -9.46 -7.93
CA PRO A 30 2.81 -8.41 -8.59
C PRO A 30 2.19 -8.06 -9.94
N ASP A 31 2.33 -6.79 -10.32
CA ASP A 31 1.91 -6.30 -11.63
C ASP A 31 2.78 -6.91 -12.72
N VAL A 32 2.17 -7.42 -13.80
CA VAL A 32 2.86 -8.10 -14.91
C VAL A 32 3.84 -7.18 -15.64
N ARG A 33 3.60 -5.87 -15.61
CA ARG A 33 4.41 -4.89 -16.36
C ARG A 33 5.78 -4.65 -15.73
N ASP A 34 5.82 -4.55 -14.41
CA ASP A 34 7.03 -4.19 -13.66
C ASP A 34 7.59 -5.35 -12.84
N GLY A 35 6.78 -6.38 -12.55
CA GLY A 35 7.10 -7.44 -11.59
C GLY A 35 7.23 -6.97 -10.14
N LEU A 36 6.96 -5.69 -9.87
CA LEU A 36 7.14 -5.08 -8.55
C LEU A 36 5.85 -5.13 -7.74
N LYS A 37 5.98 -5.44 -6.44
CA LYS A 37 4.92 -5.22 -5.47
C LYS A 37 4.65 -3.72 -5.32
N PRO A 38 3.41 -3.30 -4.99
CA PRO A 38 3.08 -1.88 -4.79
C PRO A 38 3.97 -1.15 -3.78
N VAL A 39 4.48 -1.87 -2.77
CA VAL A 39 5.42 -1.33 -1.77
C VAL A 39 6.76 -0.92 -2.41
N HIS A 40 7.33 -1.76 -3.27
CA HIS A 40 8.61 -1.45 -3.93
C HIS A 40 8.47 -0.23 -4.85
N ARG A 41 7.35 -0.12 -5.56
CA ARG A 41 7.05 1.02 -6.43
C ARG A 41 7.02 2.33 -5.63
N ARG A 42 6.40 2.34 -4.46
CA ARG A 42 6.32 3.51 -3.57
C ARG A 42 7.70 3.93 -3.03
N ILE A 43 8.53 2.97 -2.64
CA ILE A 43 9.89 3.24 -2.14
C ILE A 43 10.76 3.84 -3.24
N LEU A 44 10.78 3.23 -4.43
CA LEU A 44 11.57 3.72 -5.56
C LEU A 44 11.11 5.11 -6.01
N TYR A 45 9.79 5.35 -6.03
CA TYR A 45 9.24 6.67 -6.36
C TYR A 45 9.66 7.74 -5.34
N ALA A 46 9.55 7.45 -4.04
CA ALA A 46 9.98 8.38 -3.00
C ALA A 46 11.49 8.65 -3.02
N MET A 47 12.31 7.64 -3.32
CA MET A 47 13.76 7.81 -3.49
C MET A 47 14.09 8.70 -4.70
N ASN A 48 13.34 8.57 -5.79
CA ASN A 48 13.48 9.43 -6.97
C ASN A 48 13.10 10.89 -6.67
N GLU A 49 11.99 11.13 -5.96
CA GLU A 49 11.59 12.50 -5.57
C GLU A 49 12.59 13.17 -4.62
N GLN A 50 13.28 12.40 -3.78
CA GLN A 50 14.34 12.90 -2.90
C GLN A 50 15.70 13.06 -3.60
N GLY A 51 15.77 12.76 -4.90
CA GLY A 51 17.00 12.81 -5.69
C GLY A 51 18.07 11.86 -5.19
N MET A 52 17.69 10.71 -4.61
CA MET A 52 18.65 9.69 -4.16
C MET A 52 19.11 8.83 -5.34
N THR A 53 19.91 9.43 -6.22
CA THR A 53 20.58 8.71 -7.30
C THR A 53 21.91 8.12 -6.82
N HIS A 54 22.47 7.19 -7.59
CA HIS A 54 23.72 6.48 -7.27
C HIS A 54 24.95 7.40 -7.10
N ASP A 55 24.86 8.64 -7.60
CA ASP A 55 25.91 9.64 -7.52
C ASP A 55 25.95 10.36 -6.14
N GLN A 56 24.82 10.37 -5.43
CA GLN A 56 24.66 11.12 -4.18
C GLN A 56 25.15 10.34 -2.95
N PRO A 57 25.59 11.06 -1.89
CA PRO A 57 26.03 10.43 -0.64
C PRO A 57 24.88 9.70 0.07
N TYR A 58 25.22 8.61 0.75
CA TYR A 58 24.27 7.76 1.47
C TYR A 58 23.49 8.53 2.54
N LYS A 59 22.16 8.44 2.48
CA LYS A 59 21.24 8.96 3.49
C LYS A 59 20.72 7.83 4.37
N LYS A 60 20.34 8.15 5.60
CA LYS A 60 19.83 7.15 6.55
C LYS A 60 18.49 6.56 6.07
N SER A 61 18.34 5.24 6.18
CA SER A 61 17.13 4.52 5.78
C SER A 61 15.87 5.01 6.50
N ALA A 62 16.00 5.41 7.77
CA ALA A 62 14.89 5.94 8.56
C ALA A 62 14.23 7.18 7.93
N ARG A 63 15.00 8.00 7.19
CA ARG A 63 14.48 9.18 6.50
C ARG A 63 13.62 8.79 5.30
N VAL A 64 14.09 7.84 4.49
CA VAL A 64 13.34 7.30 3.34
C VAL A 64 12.05 6.63 3.79
N VAL A 65 12.13 5.80 4.84
CA VAL A 65 10.96 5.10 5.40
C VAL A 65 9.94 6.10 5.95
N GLY A 66 10.37 7.13 6.68
CA GLY A 66 9.48 8.17 7.22
C GLY A 66 8.73 8.94 6.13
N ASP A 67 9.42 9.30 5.04
CA ASP A 67 8.79 10.01 3.91
C ASP A 67 7.82 9.11 3.12
N VAL A 68 8.16 7.83 2.91
CA VAL A 68 7.27 6.86 2.25
C VAL A 68 5.99 6.66 3.07
N MET A 69 6.11 6.49 4.40
CA MET A 69 4.97 6.34 5.29
C MET A 69 4.13 7.62 5.40
N GLY A 70 4.76 8.80 5.37
CA GLY A 70 4.06 10.07 5.47
C GLY A 70 3.28 10.48 4.22
N LYS A 71 3.82 10.16 3.03
CA LYS A 71 3.27 10.67 1.75
C LYS A 71 2.55 9.61 0.92
N TYR A 72 3.01 8.37 0.94
CA TYR A 72 2.64 7.38 -0.07
C TYR A 72 2.08 6.06 0.48
N HIS A 73 2.25 5.80 1.78
CA HIS A 73 1.90 4.51 2.35
C HIS A 73 1.14 4.66 3.67
N PRO A 74 -0.19 4.44 3.70
CA PRO A 74 -0.94 4.45 4.95
C PRO A 74 -0.45 3.35 5.90
N PRO A 75 -0.37 3.60 7.22
CA PRO A 75 0.32 2.73 8.19
C PRO A 75 -0.26 1.31 8.28
N CYS A 76 -1.51 1.08 7.88
CA CYS A 76 -2.15 -0.24 7.94
C CYS A 76 -1.69 -1.22 6.83
N ALA A 77 -1.00 -0.75 5.78
CA ALA A 77 -0.69 -1.58 4.60
C ALA A 77 0.77 -2.11 4.54
N ILE A 78 1.55 -2.06 5.62
CA ILE A 78 3.00 -2.40 5.62
C ILE A 78 3.28 -3.92 5.66
N LEU A 79 2.25 -4.78 5.77
CA LEU A 79 2.40 -6.24 5.65
C LEU A 79 1.96 -6.74 4.27
#